data_AF-A0A2T7P6D4-F1
#
_entry.id   AF-A0A2T7P6D4-F1
#
_cell.length_a   1.000
_cell.length_b   1.000
_cell.length_c   1.000
_cell.angle_alpha   90.00
_cell.angle_beta   90.00
_cell.angle_gamma   90.00
#
_symmetry.space_group_name_H-M   'P 1'
#
loop_
_entity.id
_entity.type
_entity.pdbx_description
1 polymer ?
#
loop_
_entity_poly.entity_id
_entity_poly.type
_entity_poly.pdbx_seq_one_letter_code
_entity_poly.pdbx_strand_id
1 'polypeptide(L)'
;MIKSCKQFSYKDVQRIICNCDEDSEESVEKDVIHLHKISSKLRYQRLENGDLSIPFEDPRLQDVDEDMENPEAHSLVEEFMIITNKYIARRLSQNPKLSSLLILRTQKQPASEQRKEWFSNEGALGHLVMKLQGQKINKSIQLLASCMKEQDDQYVIVQRSLWTKLCYCLQNDNIEEIRKIIFMDNAHSLQCLALQHWLEMMETAEYKCGDGLSKENALHFGLQRLVHADLDGTDVNCTVKEVIQLCQELNTIAARQKAFSKECQALAIADTLRSGPLNFRAYVDELSSDKMVLHVPSLQKVSSRKQELHFNLLGAVQQPEVIAPATKREKVKVHVKPAVYCVRSEDRNELDKRRKYGDLSSPKISPEPRSVWRARQAERLEFAREDVVEQPEIGERMSTSYSSAVCCSNKGSQSCDVREQ
;
A
#
# COMPACT_ATOMS: atom_id res chain seq x y z
N MET A 1 -35.94 15.52 8.50
CA MET A 1 -35.32 14.98 9.74
C MET A 1 -35.14 13.48 9.56
N ILE A 2 -33.94 12.96 9.81
CA ILE A 2 -33.63 11.53 9.67
C ILE A 2 -33.43 10.96 11.08
N LYS A 3 -33.98 9.78 11.35
CA LYS A 3 -33.72 9.00 12.57
C LYS A 3 -32.96 7.74 12.15
N SER A 4 -31.70 7.61 12.57
CA SER A 4 -30.93 6.39 12.29
C SER A 4 -31.56 5.20 13.00
N CYS A 5 -31.80 4.12 12.28
CA CYS A 5 -32.41 2.90 12.81
C CYS A 5 -31.38 1.97 13.49
N LYS A 6 -30.12 2.00 13.04
CA LYS A 6 -29.03 1.14 13.54
C LYS A 6 -27.68 1.81 13.28
N GLN A 7 -26.73 1.64 14.20
CA GLN A 7 -25.34 2.07 14.04
C GLN A 7 -24.48 0.82 13.88
N PHE A 8 -23.93 0.62 12.68
CA PHE A 8 -23.04 -0.50 12.39
C PHE A 8 -21.58 -0.11 12.59
N SER A 9 -20.76 -1.03 13.08
CA SER A 9 -19.31 -0.95 12.93
C SER A 9 -18.87 -1.44 11.54
N TYR A 10 -17.64 -1.12 11.13
CA TYR A 10 -17.08 -1.66 9.89
C TYR A 10 -17.03 -3.19 9.88
N LYS A 11 -16.74 -3.81 11.04
CA LYS A 11 -16.76 -5.26 11.22
C LYS A 11 -18.15 -5.87 11.04
N ASP A 12 -19.20 -5.18 11.46
CA ASP A 12 -20.57 -5.64 11.23
C ASP A 12 -20.92 -5.63 9.75
N VAL A 13 -20.60 -4.53 9.07
CA VAL A 13 -20.82 -4.37 7.62
C VAL A 13 -20.02 -5.41 6.84
N GLN A 14 -18.77 -5.62 7.21
CA GLN A 14 -17.90 -6.62 6.57
C GLN A 14 -18.50 -8.02 6.69
N ARG A 15 -19.00 -8.40 7.87
CA ARG A 15 -19.68 -9.69 8.07
C ARG A 15 -20.94 -9.83 7.21
N ILE A 16 -21.74 -8.77 7.09
CA ILE A 16 -22.93 -8.75 6.21
C ILE A 16 -22.52 -8.96 4.74
N ILE A 17 -21.43 -8.33 4.30
CA ILE A 17 -20.91 -8.48 2.93
C ILE A 17 -20.36 -9.90 2.70
N CYS A 18 -19.64 -10.48 3.66
CA CYS A 18 -19.05 -11.82 3.52
C CYS A 18 -20.08 -12.96 3.59
N ASN A 19 -21.09 -12.84 4.45
CA ASN A 19 -22.11 -13.87 4.69
C ASN A 19 -23.33 -13.67 3.76
N CYS A 20 -23.11 -13.35 2.48
CA CYS A 20 -24.18 -13.04 1.52
C CYS A 20 -25.21 -14.17 1.37
N ASP A 21 -26.29 -14.13 2.16
CA ASP A 21 -27.51 -14.89 1.92
C ASP A 21 -28.52 -13.97 1.20
N GLU A 22 -28.65 -14.13 -0.12
CA GLU A 22 -29.58 -13.34 -0.94
C GLU A 22 -31.07 -13.58 -0.58
N ASP A 23 -31.33 -14.64 0.20
CA ASP A 23 -32.66 -15.18 0.51
C ASP A 23 -33.31 -14.65 1.81
N SER A 24 -32.67 -13.72 2.54
CA SER A 24 -33.30 -13.17 3.78
C SER A 24 -34.57 -12.36 3.49
N GLU A 25 -35.41 -12.05 4.47
CA GLU A 25 -36.49 -11.06 4.29
C GLU A 25 -35.93 -9.61 4.25
N GLU A 26 -36.75 -8.68 3.78
CA GLU A 26 -36.45 -7.24 3.57
C GLU A 26 -35.89 -6.60 4.86
N SER A 27 -34.58 -6.36 4.89
CA SER A 27 -33.86 -5.87 6.08
C SER A 27 -32.83 -4.81 5.70
N VAL A 28 -32.43 -3.97 6.66
CA VAL A 28 -31.35 -2.97 6.49
C VAL A 28 -30.05 -3.61 6.00
N GLU A 29 -29.84 -4.90 6.27
CA GLU A 29 -28.65 -5.65 5.86
C GLU A 29 -28.66 -5.92 4.34
N LYS A 30 -29.84 -6.11 3.72
CA LYS A 30 -29.97 -6.15 2.25
C LYS A 30 -29.61 -4.82 1.60
N ASP A 31 -30.03 -3.70 2.20
CA ASP A 31 -29.67 -2.38 1.70
C ASP A 31 -28.15 -2.18 1.74
N VAL A 32 -27.48 -2.66 2.79
CA VAL A 32 -26.01 -2.67 2.88
C VAL A 32 -25.40 -3.49 1.74
N ILE A 33 -25.94 -4.68 1.43
CA ILE A 33 -25.47 -5.50 0.30
C ILE A 33 -25.68 -4.78 -1.04
N HIS A 34 -26.83 -4.12 -1.25
CA HIS A 34 -27.08 -3.33 -2.45
C HIS A 34 -26.13 -2.14 -2.58
N LEU A 35 -25.91 -1.40 -1.49
CA LEU A 35 -24.96 -0.29 -1.45
C LEU A 35 -23.53 -0.78 -1.71
N HIS A 36 -23.14 -1.94 -1.17
CA HIS A 36 -21.87 -2.57 -1.50
C HIS A 36 -21.76 -2.84 -3.00
N LYS A 37 -22.73 -3.54 -3.61
CA LYS A 37 -22.74 -3.84 -5.06
C LYS A 37 -22.63 -2.55 -5.91
N ILE A 38 -23.30 -1.47 -5.52
CA ILE A 38 -23.22 -0.17 -6.19
C ILE A 38 -21.82 0.44 -6.00
N SER A 39 -21.33 0.51 -4.76
CA SER A 39 -20.02 1.09 -4.44
C SER A 39 -18.88 0.39 -5.18
N SER A 40 -18.89 -0.95 -5.27
CA SER A 40 -17.89 -1.73 -6.01
C SER A 40 -17.88 -1.36 -7.50
N LYS A 41 -19.05 -1.15 -8.11
CA LYS A 41 -19.15 -0.68 -9.50
C LYS A 41 -18.62 0.75 -9.67
N LEU A 42 -18.93 1.64 -8.74
CA LEU A 42 -18.46 3.02 -8.76
C LEU A 42 -16.94 3.10 -8.61
N ARG A 43 -16.38 2.30 -7.70
CA ARG A 43 -14.93 2.17 -7.50
C ARG A 43 -14.24 1.69 -8.76
N TYR A 44 -14.75 0.62 -9.36
CA TYR A 44 -14.22 0.09 -10.63
C TYR A 44 -14.26 1.13 -11.76
N GLN A 45 -15.35 1.89 -11.89
CA GLN A 45 -15.44 2.99 -12.87
C GLN A 45 -14.47 4.14 -12.59
N ARG A 46 -14.14 4.40 -11.31
CA ARG A 46 -13.25 5.47 -10.89
C ARG A 46 -11.78 5.12 -11.06
N LEU A 47 -11.39 3.92 -10.66
CA LEU A 47 -10.00 3.48 -10.58
C LEU A 47 -9.55 2.63 -11.77
N GLU A 48 -10.50 1.99 -12.48
CA GLU A 48 -10.22 1.00 -13.52
C GLU A 48 -9.24 -0.07 -13.00
N ASN A 49 -8.05 -0.17 -13.60
CA ASN A 49 -7.01 -1.11 -13.18
C ASN A 49 -6.39 -0.75 -11.82
N GLY A 50 -6.60 0.48 -11.32
CA GLY A 50 -6.14 0.88 -9.99
C GLY A 50 -6.90 0.22 -8.86
N ASP A 51 -8.07 -0.35 -9.13
CA ASP A 51 -8.81 -1.19 -8.17
C ASP A 51 -8.07 -2.50 -7.85
N LEU A 52 -7.09 -2.88 -8.67
CA LEU A 52 -6.25 -4.04 -8.42
C LEU A 52 -5.17 -3.77 -7.37
N SER A 53 -4.76 -2.51 -7.16
CA SER A 53 -3.66 -2.16 -6.26
C SER A 53 -4.01 -2.51 -4.81
N ILE A 54 -3.09 -3.20 -4.14
CA ILE A 54 -3.27 -3.64 -2.76
C ILE A 54 -2.21 -2.92 -1.89
N PRO A 55 -2.63 -2.05 -0.96
CA PRO A 55 -1.70 -1.40 -0.07
C PRO A 55 -1.05 -2.43 0.85
N PHE A 56 0.28 -2.37 0.99
CA PHE A 56 0.99 -3.19 1.97
C PHE A 56 1.01 -2.47 3.30
N GLU A 57 0.65 -3.19 4.34
CA GLU A 57 0.85 -2.77 5.72
C GLU A 57 1.69 -3.81 6.45
N ASP A 58 2.58 -3.33 7.32
CA ASP A 58 3.45 -4.19 8.09
C ASP A 58 2.76 -4.55 9.41
N PRO A 59 2.38 -5.83 9.63
CA PRO A 59 1.68 -6.24 10.85
C PRO A 59 2.47 -5.96 12.14
N ARG A 60 3.79 -5.75 12.02
CA ARG A 60 4.66 -5.49 13.17
C ARG A 60 4.60 -4.06 13.68
N LEU A 61 3.97 -3.16 12.91
CA LEU A 61 3.82 -1.75 13.25
C LEU A 61 2.40 -1.41 13.72
N GLN A 62 1.57 -2.43 13.95
CA GLN A 62 0.19 -2.24 14.39
C GLN A 62 0.11 -2.05 15.91
N ASP A 63 -0.45 -0.91 16.32
CA ASP A 63 -1.63 -0.89 17.17
C ASP A 63 -2.81 -0.62 16.21
N VAL A 64 -3.50 -1.70 15.84
CA VAL A 64 -4.70 -1.82 14.97
C VAL A 64 -5.29 -0.50 14.43
N ASP A 65 -4.95 -0.11 13.19
CA ASP A 65 -5.92 0.62 12.36
C ASP A 65 -6.98 -0.41 11.94
N GLU A 66 -8.19 -0.32 12.51
CA GLU A 66 -9.36 -1.17 12.16
C GLU A 66 -9.74 -1.09 10.66
N ASP A 67 -9.20 -0.08 9.97
CA ASP A 67 -9.54 0.29 8.60
C ASP A 67 -9.21 -0.78 7.56
N MET A 68 -8.22 -1.64 7.85
CA MET A 68 -7.70 -2.63 6.90
C MET A 68 -8.21 -4.05 7.13
N GLU A 69 -8.81 -4.35 8.30
CA GLU A 69 -9.49 -5.62 8.53
C GLU A 69 -10.83 -5.70 7.77
N ASN A 70 -11.36 -4.55 7.34
CA ASN A 70 -12.69 -4.42 6.75
C ASN A 70 -12.66 -3.59 5.43
N PRO A 71 -11.89 -4.03 4.40
CA PRO A 71 -11.60 -3.18 3.24
C PRO A 71 -12.83 -2.92 2.36
N GLU A 72 -13.75 -3.88 2.24
CA GLU A 72 -15.00 -3.71 1.49
C GLU A 72 -15.95 -2.74 2.19
N ALA A 73 -16.04 -2.82 3.52
CA ALA A 73 -16.86 -1.90 4.31
C ALA A 73 -16.31 -0.47 4.26
N HIS A 74 -14.99 -0.31 4.33
CA HIS A 74 -14.32 1.00 4.14
C HIS A 74 -14.56 1.56 2.74
N SER A 75 -14.34 0.75 1.71
CA SER A 75 -14.54 1.14 0.31
C SER A 75 -15.99 1.56 0.02
N LEU A 76 -16.96 0.89 0.63
CA LEU A 76 -18.39 1.24 0.52
C LEU A 76 -18.63 2.69 0.94
N VAL A 77 -18.21 3.05 2.15
CA VAL A 77 -18.39 4.41 2.68
C VAL A 77 -17.58 5.43 1.87
N GLU A 78 -16.33 5.08 1.53
CA GLU A 78 -15.42 5.95 0.77
C GLU A 78 -16.04 6.39 -0.57
N GLU A 79 -16.60 5.47 -1.35
CA GLU A 79 -17.14 5.79 -2.68
C GLU A 79 -18.36 6.70 -2.62
N PHE A 80 -19.29 6.45 -1.68
CA PHE A 80 -20.45 7.33 -1.50
C PHE A 80 -20.02 8.72 -1.03
N MET A 81 -19.01 8.80 -0.15
CA MET A 81 -18.44 10.08 0.27
C MET A 81 -17.79 10.82 -0.90
N ILE A 82 -17.01 10.14 -1.74
CA ILE A 82 -16.38 10.72 -2.93
C ILE A 82 -17.43 11.25 -3.91
N ILE A 83 -18.46 10.46 -4.23
CA ILE A 83 -19.52 10.88 -5.17
C ILE A 83 -20.30 12.07 -4.62
N THR A 84 -20.63 12.04 -3.33
CA THR A 84 -21.33 13.14 -2.67
C THR A 84 -20.51 14.43 -2.75
N ASN A 85 -19.23 14.36 -2.39
CA ASN A 85 -18.32 15.50 -2.44
C ASN A 85 -18.15 16.04 -3.88
N LYS A 86 -18.06 15.16 -4.88
CA LYS A 86 -18.00 15.55 -6.30
C LYS A 86 -19.30 16.19 -6.78
N TYR A 87 -20.45 15.64 -6.39
CA TYR A 87 -21.75 16.18 -6.78
C TYR A 87 -21.96 17.57 -6.18
N ILE A 88 -21.69 17.74 -4.88
CA ILE A 88 -21.81 19.03 -4.19
C ILE A 88 -20.86 20.06 -4.81
N ALA A 89 -19.59 19.70 -5.04
CA ALA A 89 -18.62 20.58 -5.70
C ALA A 89 -19.15 21.07 -7.05
N ARG A 90 -19.65 20.16 -7.89
CA ARG A 90 -20.22 20.49 -9.21
C ARG A 90 -21.42 21.40 -9.10
N ARG A 91 -22.39 21.07 -8.25
CA ARG A 91 -23.62 21.85 -8.05
C ARG A 91 -23.30 23.28 -7.64
N LEU A 92 -22.48 23.44 -6.60
CA LEU A 92 -22.12 24.75 -6.07
C LEU A 92 -21.26 25.56 -7.07
N SER A 93 -20.42 24.90 -7.86
CA SER A 93 -19.62 25.58 -8.89
C SER A 93 -20.46 26.18 -10.01
N GLN A 94 -21.67 25.66 -10.26
CA GLN A 94 -22.60 26.18 -11.26
C GLN A 94 -23.29 27.46 -10.80
N ASN A 95 -23.31 27.75 -9.50
CA ASN A 95 -23.89 28.96 -8.94
C ASN A 95 -22.83 30.08 -8.96
N PRO A 96 -22.96 31.14 -9.80
CA PRO A 96 -21.92 32.15 -9.96
C PRO A 96 -21.62 32.93 -8.67
N LYS A 97 -22.61 33.08 -7.78
CA LYS A 97 -22.44 33.76 -6.49
C LYS A 97 -21.56 32.97 -5.53
N LEU A 98 -21.61 31.64 -5.61
CA LEU A 98 -20.92 30.74 -4.70
C LEU A 98 -19.61 30.23 -5.28
N SER A 99 -19.48 30.22 -6.61
CA SER A 99 -18.33 29.67 -7.37
C SER A 99 -16.97 30.17 -6.85
N SER A 100 -16.85 31.47 -6.60
CA SER A 100 -15.64 32.11 -6.08
C SER A 100 -15.42 31.89 -4.59
N LEU A 101 -16.43 31.42 -3.83
CA LEU A 101 -16.35 31.18 -2.39
C LEU A 101 -16.17 29.69 -2.04
N LEU A 102 -16.19 28.79 -3.03
CA LEU A 102 -15.98 27.37 -2.76
C LEU A 102 -14.61 27.11 -2.16
N ILE A 103 -14.58 26.22 -1.18
CA ILE A 103 -13.35 25.61 -0.69
C ILE A 103 -13.22 24.25 -1.36
N LEU A 104 -12.18 24.13 -2.17
CA LEU A 104 -11.87 22.95 -2.95
C LEU A 104 -10.56 22.35 -2.47
N ARG A 105 -10.52 21.04 -2.29
CA ARG A 105 -9.29 20.29 -2.07
C ARG A 105 -8.77 19.81 -3.42
N THR A 106 -7.55 20.20 -3.74
CA THR A 106 -6.92 20.01 -5.05
C THR A 106 -5.57 19.33 -4.85
N GLN A 107 -5.16 18.49 -5.79
CA GLN A 107 -3.83 17.90 -5.82
C GLN A 107 -3.30 18.07 -7.23
N LYS A 108 -2.16 18.78 -7.38
CA LYS A 108 -1.56 18.95 -8.69
C LYS A 108 -0.82 17.68 -9.11
N GLN A 109 -0.85 17.42 -10.40
CA GLN A 109 0.04 16.42 -10.99
C GLN A 109 1.48 16.96 -11.01
N PRO A 110 2.49 16.07 -11.01
CA PRO A 110 3.88 16.48 -11.15
C PRO A 110 4.10 17.22 -12.47
N ALA A 111 5.15 18.04 -12.56
CA ALA A 111 5.45 18.79 -13.78
C ALA A 111 5.65 17.84 -14.98
N SER A 112 5.26 18.27 -16.18
CA SER A 112 5.34 17.44 -17.40
C SER A 112 6.74 16.91 -17.67
N GLU A 113 7.77 17.72 -17.39
CA GLU A 113 9.19 17.36 -17.54
C GLU A 113 9.60 16.26 -16.56
N GLN A 114 9.29 16.43 -15.27
CA GLN A 114 9.55 15.43 -14.23
C GLN A 114 8.90 14.08 -14.56
N ARG A 115 7.66 14.09 -15.07
CA ARG A 115 6.99 12.85 -15.49
C ARG A 115 7.71 12.18 -16.65
N LYS A 116 8.16 12.93 -17.65
CA LYS A 116 8.90 12.38 -18.80
C LYS A 116 10.23 11.77 -18.37
N GLU A 117 10.95 12.47 -17.51
CA GLU A 117 12.21 11.98 -16.93
C GLU A 117 11.98 10.69 -16.14
N TRP A 118 10.96 10.66 -15.28
CA TRP A 118 10.62 9.46 -14.52
C TRP A 118 10.25 8.26 -15.42
N PHE A 119 9.44 8.46 -16.46
CA PHE A 119 9.16 7.40 -17.43
C PHE A 119 10.42 6.91 -18.16
N SER A 120 11.36 7.82 -18.46
CA SER A 120 12.65 7.45 -19.07
C SER A 120 13.52 6.61 -18.13
N ASN A 121 13.45 6.88 -16.82
CA ASN A 121 14.22 6.19 -15.79
C ASN A 121 13.61 4.82 -15.43
N GLU A 122 12.30 4.75 -15.23
CA GLU A 122 11.59 3.54 -14.77
C GLU A 122 11.14 2.62 -15.92
N GLY A 123 10.99 3.14 -17.14
CA GLY A 123 10.60 2.37 -18.32
C GLY A 123 9.24 1.67 -18.16
N ALA A 124 9.19 0.38 -18.51
CA ALA A 124 7.96 -0.43 -18.48
C ALA A 124 7.33 -0.52 -17.07
N LEU A 125 8.15 -0.47 -16.02
CA LEU A 125 7.66 -0.49 -14.63
C LEU A 125 6.87 0.78 -14.31
N GLY A 126 7.28 1.92 -14.84
CA GLY A 126 6.54 3.16 -14.66
C GLY A 126 5.13 3.09 -15.23
N HIS A 127 4.95 2.41 -16.37
CA HIS A 127 3.62 2.15 -16.94
C HIS A 127 2.77 1.23 -16.08
N LEU A 128 3.36 0.18 -15.52
CA LEU A 128 2.67 -0.72 -14.60
C LEU A 128 2.19 0.02 -13.35
N VAL A 129 3.09 0.78 -12.70
CA VAL A 129 2.75 1.59 -11.53
C VAL A 129 1.63 2.56 -11.86
N MET A 130 1.71 3.31 -12.97
CA MET A 130 0.64 4.26 -13.34
C MET A 130 -0.71 3.58 -13.57
N LYS A 131 -0.71 2.38 -14.15
CA LYS A 131 -1.92 1.59 -14.36
C LYS A 131 -2.52 1.16 -13.02
N LEU A 132 -1.70 0.74 -12.06
CA LEU A 132 -2.12 0.37 -10.70
C LEU A 132 -2.49 1.58 -9.84
N GLN A 133 -2.00 2.78 -10.14
CA GLN A 133 -2.42 4.02 -9.50
C GLN A 133 -3.68 4.65 -10.15
N GLY A 134 -4.34 3.93 -11.06
CA GLY A 134 -5.55 4.38 -11.76
C GLY A 134 -5.33 5.63 -12.64
N GLN A 135 -4.09 5.91 -13.03
CA GLN A 135 -3.75 7.07 -13.86
C GLN A 135 -3.97 6.74 -15.34
N LYS A 136 -4.56 7.69 -16.08
CA LYS A 136 -4.77 7.57 -17.52
C LYS A 136 -3.44 7.69 -18.25
N ILE A 137 -2.91 6.57 -18.72
CA ILE A 137 -1.73 6.51 -19.58
C ILE A 137 -2.16 6.82 -21.02
N ASN A 138 -1.35 7.58 -21.75
CA ASN A 138 -1.62 7.86 -23.17
C ASN A 138 -1.65 6.54 -23.96
N LYS A 139 -2.68 6.34 -24.81
CA LYS A 139 -2.95 5.07 -25.50
C LYS A 139 -1.80 4.57 -26.37
N SER A 140 -0.94 5.48 -26.83
CA SER A 140 0.28 5.18 -27.59
C SER A 140 1.30 4.34 -26.81
N ILE A 141 1.17 4.26 -25.49
CA ILE A 141 1.98 3.42 -24.61
C ILE A 141 1.05 2.59 -23.72
N GLN A 142 0.00 2.01 -24.32
CA GLN A 142 -0.54 0.79 -23.74
C GLN A 142 0.62 -0.20 -23.70
N LEU A 143 0.84 -0.84 -22.55
CA LEU A 143 1.54 -2.11 -22.42
C LEU A 143 0.76 -3.14 -23.27
N LEU A 144 0.86 -2.97 -24.57
CA LEU A 144 0.53 -3.97 -25.55
C LEU A 144 1.52 -5.08 -25.22
N ALA A 145 0.99 -6.24 -24.84
CA ALA A 145 1.77 -7.47 -24.94
C ALA A 145 2.43 -7.59 -26.33
N SER A 146 1.91 -6.91 -27.37
CA SER A 146 2.54 -6.81 -28.69
C SER A 146 3.67 -5.78 -28.84
N CYS A 147 3.93 -4.90 -27.87
CA CYS A 147 5.19 -4.14 -27.79
C CYS A 147 6.32 -4.97 -27.17
N MET A 148 5.99 -6.11 -26.55
CA MET A 148 6.98 -7.09 -26.10
C MET A 148 7.43 -7.86 -27.33
N LYS A 149 8.44 -7.34 -28.04
CA LYS A 149 9.20 -8.18 -28.95
C LYS A 149 9.81 -9.29 -28.11
N GLU A 150 9.67 -10.54 -28.55
CA GLU A 150 10.25 -11.74 -27.91
C GLU A 150 11.78 -11.69 -27.72
N GLN A 151 12.44 -10.61 -28.19
CA GLN A 151 13.88 -10.38 -28.12
C GLN A 151 14.33 -9.48 -26.97
N ASP A 152 13.42 -8.85 -26.23
CA ASP A 152 13.76 -8.15 -24.99
C ASP A 152 13.54 -9.12 -23.83
N ASP A 153 14.65 -9.67 -23.33
CA ASP A 153 14.81 -10.44 -22.08
C ASP A 153 14.35 -9.60 -20.85
N GLN A 154 13.09 -9.17 -20.82
CA GLN A 154 12.49 -8.42 -19.71
C GLN A 154 12.05 -9.38 -18.61
N TYR A 155 13.05 -9.93 -17.92
CA TYR A 155 12.83 -10.68 -16.69
C TYR A 155 12.27 -9.75 -15.61
N VAL A 156 11.11 -10.09 -15.06
CA VAL A 156 10.64 -9.47 -13.82
C VAL A 156 11.43 -10.08 -12.67
N ILE A 157 12.21 -9.25 -11.98
CA ILE A 157 12.97 -9.72 -10.82
C ILE A 157 12.01 -9.88 -9.65
N VAL A 158 11.67 -11.13 -9.36
CA VAL A 158 10.85 -11.52 -8.21
C VAL A 158 11.76 -12.08 -7.11
N GLN A 159 11.54 -11.65 -5.87
CA GLN A 159 12.28 -12.19 -4.73
C GLN A 159 11.96 -13.68 -4.56
N ARG A 160 12.98 -14.52 -4.37
CA ARG A 160 12.81 -15.99 -4.30
C ARG A 160 11.75 -16.43 -3.29
N SER A 161 11.69 -15.81 -2.11
CA SER A 161 10.67 -16.10 -1.10
C SER A 161 9.25 -15.82 -1.60
N LEU A 162 9.06 -14.74 -2.36
CA LEU A 162 7.78 -14.38 -2.96
C LEU A 162 7.40 -15.36 -4.07
N TRP A 163 8.36 -15.72 -4.93
CA TRP A 163 8.17 -16.73 -5.97
C TRP A 163 7.77 -18.09 -5.39
N THR A 164 8.46 -18.55 -4.36
CA THR A 164 8.10 -19.80 -3.66
C THR A 164 6.69 -19.73 -3.07
N LYS A 165 6.31 -18.58 -2.48
CA LYS A 165 4.95 -18.38 -1.96
C LYS A 165 3.91 -18.44 -3.08
N LEU A 166 4.16 -17.79 -4.22
CA LEU A 166 3.30 -17.86 -5.40
C LEU A 166 3.12 -19.29 -5.90
N CYS A 167 4.22 -20.05 -6.05
CA CYS A 167 4.15 -21.46 -6.46
C CYS A 167 3.31 -22.29 -5.48
N TYR A 168 3.48 -22.07 -4.18
CA TYR A 168 2.69 -22.73 -3.15
C TYR A 168 1.20 -22.37 -3.25
N CYS A 169 0.85 -21.09 -3.37
CA CYS A 169 -0.54 -20.67 -3.51
C CYS A 169 -1.19 -21.23 -4.77
N LEU A 170 -0.44 -21.32 -5.89
CA LEU A 170 -0.90 -21.90 -7.14
C LEU A 170 -1.20 -23.40 -6.99
N GLN A 171 -0.36 -24.14 -6.26
CA GLN A 171 -0.59 -25.56 -5.97
C GLN A 171 -1.82 -25.82 -5.10
N ASN A 172 -2.21 -24.84 -4.28
CA ASN A 172 -3.36 -24.93 -3.37
C ASN A 172 -4.60 -24.17 -3.87
N ASP A 173 -4.61 -23.73 -5.13
CA ASP A 173 -5.69 -22.95 -5.76
C ASP A 173 -6.13 -21.71 -4.94
N ASN A 174 -5.21 -21.11 -4.19
CA ASN A 174 -5.49 -19.93 -3.39
C ASN A 174 -5.32 -18.66 -4.23
N ILE A 175 -6.28 -18.44 -5.15
CA ILE A 175 -6.26 -17.34 -6.12
C ILE A 175 -6.24 -15.96 -5.44
N GLU A 176 -6.94 -15.81 -4.31
CA GLU A 176 -6.98 -14.54 -3.57
C GLU A 176 -5.60 -14.14 -3.04
N GLU A 177 -4.85 -15.09 -2.49
CA GLU A 177 -3.49 -14.82 -2.00
C GLU A 177 -2.52 -14.56 -3.17
N ILE A 178 -2.70 -15.24 -4.31
CA ILE A 178 -1.93 -14.96 -5.53
C ILE A 178 -2.18 -13.52 -5.98
N ARG A 179 -3.45 -13.10 -6.06
CA ARG A 179 -3.84 -11.74 -6.43
C ARG A 179 -3.20 -10.72 -5.48
N LYS A 180 -3.27 -10.96 -4.17
CA LYS A 180 -2.62 -10.12 -3.14
C LYS A 180 -1.13 -9.96 -3.39
N ILE A 181 -0.41 -11.06 -3.63
CA ILE A 181 1.04 -11.00 -3.85
C ILE A 181 1.39 -10.24 -5.14
N ILE A 182 0.66 -10.49 -6.23
CA ILE A 182 0.97 -9.90 -7.53
C ILE A 182 0.74 -8.39 -7.54
N PHE A 183 -0.37 -7.91 -6.96
CA PHE A 183 -0.76 -6.51 -7.04
C PHE A 183 -0.38 -5.64 -5.84
N MET A 184 0.44 -6.20 -4.94
CA MET A 184 1.01 -5.45 -3.84
C MET A 184 2.35 -4.85 -4.29
N ASP A 185 2.33 -3.58 -4.75
CA ASP A 185 3.51 -2.88 -5.29
C ASP A 185 4.73 -2.99 -4.36
N ASN A 186 4.50 -2.86 -3.05
CA ASN A 186 5.53 -2.95 -2.02
C ASN A 186 6.17 -4.34 -1.86
N ALA A 187 5.55 -5.38 -2.42
CA ALA A 187 6.10 -6.74 -2.42
C ALA A 187 7.25 -6.92 -3.41
N HIS A 188 7.27 -6.11 -4.47
CA HIS A 188 8.19 -6.23 -5.59
C HIS A 188 9.18 -5.09 -5.58
N SER A 189 10.46 -5.40 -5.40
CA SER A 189 11.52 -4.38 -5.23
C SER A 189 11.46 -3.22 -6.23
N LEU A 190 11.38 -3.52 -7.53
CA LEU A 190 11.46 -2.49 -8.57
C LEU A 190 10.16 -1.70 -8.73
N GLN A 191 9.01 -2.35 -8.55
CA GLN A 191 7.71 -1.66 -8.58
C GLN A 191 7.57 -0.74 -7.38
N CYS A 192 8.02 -1.22 -6.21
CA CYS A 192 8.03 -0.45 -4.97
C CYS A 192 8.88 0.82 -5.09
N LEU A 193 10.10 0.72 -5.62
CA LEU A 193 10.96 1.89 -5.85
C LEU A 193 10.35 2.86 -6.87
N ALA A 194 9.82 2.35 -7.99
CA ALA A 194 9.15 3.18 -8.99
C ALA A 194 7.93 3.92 -8.38
N LEU A 195 7.11 3.24 -7.58
CA LEU A 195 5.99 3.83 -6.85
C LEU A 195 6.47 4.89 -5.84
N GLN A 196 7.53 4.62 -5.10
CA GLN A 196 8.11 5.59 -4.17
C GLN A 196 8.57 6.86 -4.90
N HIS A 197 9.33 6.72 -5.99
CA HIS A 197 9.77 7.87 -6.79
C HIS A 197 8.58 8.65 -7.36
N TRP A 198 7.53 7.96 -7.78
CA TRP A 198 6.29 8.61 -8.19
C TRP A 198 5.67 9.44 -7.07
N LEU A 199 5.54 8.87 -5.87
CA LEU A 199 4.95 9.55 -4.71
C LEU A 199 5.79 10.74 -4.24
N GLU A 200 7.11 10.69 -4.38
CA GLU A 200 8.03 11.81 -4.07
C GLU A 200 7.85 13.00 -5.02
N MET A 201 7.50 12.76 -6.29
CA MET A 201 7.21 13.81 -7.26
C MET A 201 5.82 14.45 -7.07
N MET A 202 4.91 13.79 -6.37
CA MET A 202 3.54 14.27 -6.19
C MET A 202 3.48 15.42 -5.18
N GLU A 203 2.85 16.54 -5.57
CA GLU A 203 2.52 17.60 -4.61
C GLU A 203 1.49 17.11 -3.59
N THR A 204 1.58 17.61 -2.36
CA THR A 204 0.58 17.36 -1.33
C THR A 204 -0.75 18.02 -1.68
N ALA A 205 -1.85 17.32 -1.47
CA ALA A 205 -3.18 17.91 -1.65
C ALA A 205 -3.40 19.10 -0.71
N GLU A 206 -3.97 20.18 -1.23
CA GLU A 206 -4.18 21.45 -0.53
C GLU A 206 -5.59 21.99 -0.75
N TYR A 207 -6.12 22.67 0.26
CA TYR A 207 -7.33 23.47 0.19
C TYR A 207 -7.06 24.78 -0.54
N LYS A 208 -7.95 25.13 -1.47
CA LYS A 208 -7.92 26.35 -2.26
C LYS A 208 -9.31 26.95 -2.41
N CYS A 209 -9.32 28.27 -2.55
CA CYS A 209 -10.50 29.02 -2.92
C CYS A 209 -10.84 28.77 -4.41
N GLY A 210 -12.13 28.68 -4.72
CA GLY A 210 -12.66 28.53 -6.08
C GLY A 210 -12.30 29.68 -7.02
N ASP A 211 -12.02 30.86 -6.46
CA ASP A 211 -11.62 32.02 -7.23
C ASP A 211 -10.27 31.81 -7.95
N GLY A 212 -10.26 32.01 -9.28
CA GLY A 212 -9.08 31.82 -10.12
C GLY A 212 -8.65 30.37 -10.39
N LEU A 213 -9.40 29.36 -9.92
CA LEU A 213 -9.10 27.96 -10.23
C LEU A 213 -9.62 27.56 -11.62
N SER A 214 -8.76 26.92 -12.42
CA SER A 214 -9.22 26.23 -13.62
C SER A 214 -10.11 25.04 -13.25
N LYS A 215 -11.16 24.79 -14.05
CA LYS A 215 -12.15 23.72 -13.82
C LYS A 215 -11.53 22.32 -13.70
N GLU A 216 -10.33 22.12 -14.23
CA GLU A 216 -9.61 20.83 -14.22
C GLU A 216 -9.00 20.49 -12.85
N ASN A 217 -8.81 21.46 -11.97
CA ASN A 217 -8.12 21.26 -10.68
C ASN A 217 -9.08 21.08 -9.49
N ALA A 218 -10.40 21.22 -9.67
CA ALA A 218 -11.41 21.20 -8.61
C ALA A 218 -11.87 19.76 -8.31
N LEU A 219 -11.26 19.09 -7.34
CA LEU A 219 -11.50 17.64 -7.12
C LEU A 219 -12.46 17.32 -5.96
N HIS A 220 -12.42 18.05 -4.84
CA HIS A 220 -13.26 17.72 -3.66
C HIS A 220 -13.74 18.94 -2.87
N PHE A 221 -14.93 18.86 -2.28
CA PHE A 221 -15.56 19.93 -1.50
C PHE A 221 -15.41 19.73 0.01
N GLY A 222 -15.42 20.83 0.79
CA GLY A 222 -15.21 20.78 2.24
C GLY A 222 -16.13 21.60 3.15
N LEU A 223 -17.20 22.28 2.69
CA LEU A 223 -17.91 23.23 3.58
C LEU A 223 -19.45 23.24 3.52
N GLN A 224 -20.11 22.71 4.54
CA GLN A 224 -21.57 22.56 4.61
C GLN A 224 -22.39 23.88 4.51
N ARG A 225 -21.84 25.03 4.92
CA ARG A 225 -22.55 26.33 4.91
C ARG A 225 -22.93 26.82 3.51
N LEU A 226 -22.10 26.54 2.50
CA LEU A 226 -22.41 26.94 1.12
C LEU A 226 -23.55 26.11 0.53
N VAL A 227 -23.73 24.87 0.99
CA VAL A 227 -24.86 24.01 0.60
C VAL A 227 -26.18 24.60 1.11
N HIS A 228 -26.21 25.07 2.36
CA HIS A 228 -27.39 25.74 2.89
C HIS A 228 -27.73 27.01 2.12
N ALA A 229 -26.73 27.85 1.85
CA ALA A 229 -26.93 29.06 1.06
C ALA A 229 -27.51 28.79 -0.34
N ASP A 230 -27.02 27.74 -1.02
CA ASP A 230 -27.53 27.32 -2.33
C ASP A 230 -28.98 26.79 -2.26
N LEU A 231 -29.30 25.98 -1.25
CA LEU A 231 -30.64 25.38 -1.10
C LEU A 231 -31.69 26.39 -0.63
N ASP A 232 -31.32 27.27 0.30
CA ASP A 232 -32.22 28.26 0.90
C ASP A 232 -32.28 29.56 0.09
N GLY A 233 -31.43 29.70 -0.94
CA GLY A 233 -31.34 30.91 -1.76
C GLY A 233 -30.83 32.14 -0.98
N THR A 234 -30.10 31.92 0.11
CA THR A 234 -29.58 32.98 0.98
C THR A 234 -28.19 33.42 0.54
N ASP A 235 -27.87 34.71 0.72
CA ASP A 235 -26.53 35.21 0.44
C ASP A 235 -25.57 34.82 1.57
N VAL A 236 -24.32 34.53 1.20
CA VAL A 236 -23.26 34.18 2.14
C VAL A 236 -22.54 35.46 2.57
N ASN A 237 -22.57 35.76 3.87
CA ASN A 237 -21.79 36.85 4.46
C ASN A 237 -20.31 36.45 4.62
N CYS A 238 -19.64 36.16 3.50
CA CYS A 238 -18.21 35.85 3.49
C CYS A 238 -17.58 36.38 2.21
N THR A 239 -16.39 36.94 2.34
CA THR A 239 -15.60 37.48 1.23
C THR A 239 -14.59 36.47 0.73
N VAL A 240 -14.17 36.60 -0.53
CA VAL A 240 -13.13 35.75 -1.14
C VAL A 240 -11.83 35.79 -0.32
N LYS A 241 -11.45 36.97 0.22
CA LYS A 241 -10.24 37.11 1.04
C LYS A 241 -10.30 36.28 2.31
N GLU A 242 -11.45 36.26 3.00
CA GLU A 242 -11.67 35.42 4.18
C GLU A 242 -11.60 33.93 3.83
N VAL A 243 -12.16 33.52 2.69
CA VAL A 243 -12.08 32.12 2.23
C VAL A 243 -10.64 31.71 1.90
N ILE A 244 -9.86 32.59 1.26
CA ILE A 244 -8.44 32.33 0.98
C ILE A 244 -7.66 32.17 2.29
N GLN A 245 -7.86 33.06 3.26
CA GLN A 245 -7.23 32.96 4.57
C GLN A 245 -7.60 31.66 5.28
N LEU A 246 -8.88 31.28 5.26
CA LEU A 246 -9.34 30.02 5.84
C LEU A 246 -8.69 28.81 5.16
N CYS A 247 -8.50 28.82 3.83
CA CYS A 247 -7.79 27.74 3.14
C CYS A 247 -6.34 27.61 3.61
N GLN A 248 -5.64 28.74 3.83
CA GLN A 248 -4.26 28.73 4.35
C GLN A 248 -4.19 28.16 5.77
N GLU A 249 -5.15 28.52 6.63
CA GLU A 249 -5.27 27.99 7.99
C GLU A 249 -5.56 26.48 7.97
N LEU A 250 -6.52 26.02 7.15
CA LEU A 250 -6.83 24.61 6.97
C LEU A 250 -5.62 23.79 6.48
N ASN A 251 -4.86 24.32 5.52
CA ASN A 251 -3.63 23.68 5.05
C ASN A 251 -2.58 23.58 6.15
N THR A 252 -2.42 24.63 6.95
CA THR A 252 -1.49 24.65 8.09
C THR A 252 -1.88 23.62 9.15
N ILE A 253 -3.17 23.55 9.49
CA ILE A 253 -3.71 22.58 10.46
C ILE A 253 -3.53 21.16 9.92
N ALA A 254 -3.90 20.90 8.66
CA ALA A 254 -3.76 19.58 8.05
C ALA A 254 -2.30 19.12 8.00
N ALA A 255 -1.35 20.02 7.69
CA ALA A 255 0.07 19.72 7.71
C ALA A 255 0.56 19.37 9.13
N ARG A 256 0.15 20.14 10.14
CA ARG A 256 0.48 19.87 11.55
C ARG A 256 -0.11 18.56 12.04
N GLN A 257 -1.38 18.28 11.74
CA GLN A 257 -2.03 17.02 12.10
C GLN A 257 -1.32 15.82 11.47
N LYS A 258 -0.95 15.92 10.19
CA LYS A 258 -0.18 14.88 9.51
C LYS A 258 1.18 14.68 10.15
N ALA A 259 1.93 15.75 10.44
CA ALA A 259 3.23 15.66 11.10
C ALA A 259 3.12 15.03 12.50
N PHE A 260 2.17 15.48 13.31
CA PHE A 260 1.90 14.94 14.64
C PHE A 260 1.57 13.44 14.60
N SER A 261 0.67 13.02 13.71
CA SER A 261 0.33 11.61 13.53
C SER A 261 1.56 10.76 13.15
N LYS A 262 2.39 11.26 12.23
CA LYS A 262 3.65 10.60 11.85
C LYS A 262 4.61 10.45 13.02
N GLU A 263 4.80 11.51 13.81
CA GLU A 263 5.70 11.52 14.97
C GLU A 263 5.21 10.57 16.07
N CYS A 264 3.90 10.52 16.34
CA CYS A 264 3.30 9.57 17.27
C CYS A 264 3.54 8.11 16.83
N GLN A 265 3.32 7.81 15.55
CA GLN A 265 3.62 6.48 15.01
C GLN A 265 5.12 6.16 15.10
N ALA A 266 6.00 7.11 14.77
CA ALA A 266 7.44 6.93 14.90
C ALA A 266 7.86 6.63 16.36
N LEU A 267 7.23 7.31 17.33
CA LEU A 267 7.45 7.07 18.75
C LEU A 267 6.98 5.67 19.19
N ALA A 268 5.81 5.23 18.72
CA ALA A 268 5.31 3.88 18.98
C ALA A 268 6.27 2.81 18.45
N ILE A 269 6.78 2.98 17.23
CA ILE A 269 7.78 2.08 16.64
C ILE A 269 9.07 2.09 17.45
N ALA A 270 9.53 3.26 17.89
CA ALA A 270 10.72 3.39 18.73
C ALA A 270 10.55 2.65 20.09
N ASP A 271 9.35 2.70 20.68
CA ASP A 271 9.04 1.95 21.90
C ASP A 271 9.06 0.44 21.67
N THR A 272 8.50 -0.02 20.53
CA THR A 272 8.58 -1.44 20.13
C THR A 272 10.03 -1.89 19.92
N LEU A 273 10.86 -1.05 19.29
CA LEU A 273 12.29 -1.32 19.08
C LEU A 273 13.09 -1.40 20.40
N ARG A 274 12.65 -0.71 21.46
CA ARG A 274 13.24 -0.83 22.80
C ARG A 274 13.06 -2.23 23.39
N SER A 275 11.95 -2.90 23.04
CA SER A 275 11.64 -4.24 23.52
C SER A 275 12.36 -5.35 22.75
N GLY A 276 12.84 -5.07 21.53
CA GLY A 276 13.62 -6.00 20.73
C GLY A 276 13.80 -5.56 19.27
N PRO A 277 14.70 -6.21 18.51
CA PRO A 277 14.95 -5.86 17.12
C PRO A 277 13.76 -6.20 16.22
N LEU A 278 13.41 -5.29 15.30
CA LEU A 278 12.43 -5.50 14.23
C LEU A 278 13.14 -5.71 12.88
N ASN A 279 12.65 -6.65 12.07
CA ASN A 279 13.29 -7.05 10.82
C ASN A 279 12.53 -6.55 9.58
N PHE A 280 12.71 -5.30 9.18
CA PHE A 280 11.97 -4.77 8.03
C PHE A 280 12.47 -5.31 6.69
N ARG A 281 11.56 -5.35 5.70
CA ARG A 281 11.96 -5.52 4.31
C ARG A 281 12.47 -4.18 3.80
N ALA A 282 13.64 -4.18 3.18
CA ALA A 282 14.26 -2.99 2.61
C ALA A 282 14.72 -3.27 1.18
N TYR A 283 14.66 -2.24 0.34
CA TYR A 283 15.14 -2.26 -1.04
C TYR A 283 16.24 -1.22 -1.20
N VAL A 284 17.30 -1.58 -1.93
CA VAL A 284 18.37 -0.66 -2.25
C VAL A 284 17.86 0.30 -3.33
N ASP A 285 17.84 1.58 -2.97
CA ASP A 285 17.36 2.66 -3.82
C ASP A 285 18.54 3.33 -4.53
N GLU A 286 19.49 3.82 -3.75
CA GLU A 286 20.70 4.46 -4.25
C GLU A 286 21.96 3.78 -3.70
N LEU A 287 23.02 3.79 -4.49
CA LEU A 287 24.32 3.26 -4.13
C LEU A 287 25.38 4.35 -4.26
N SER A 288 26.39 4.27 -3.41
CA SER A 288 27.58 5.12 -3.47
C SER A 288 28.81 4.29 -3.09
N SER A 289 29.99 4.93 -3.05
CA SER A 289 31.24 4.25 -2.68
C SER A 289 31.31 3.82 -1.21
N ASP A 290 30.58 4.49 -0.31
CA ASP A 290 30.72 4.34 1.15
C ASP A 290 29.40 4.05 1.88
N LYS A 291 28.25 4.29 1.23
CA LYS A 291 26.92 3.96 1.75
C LYS A 291 25.97 3.41 0.70
N MET A 292 24.92 2.74 1.18
CA MET A 292 23.71 2.47 0.42
C MET A 292 22.53 3.21 1.06
N VAL A 293 21.60 3.63 0.22
CA VAL A 293 20.33 4.23 0.64
C VAL A 293 19.24 3.18 0.48
N LEU A 294 18.50 2.93 1.55
CA LEU A 294 17.47 1.91 1.63
C LEU A 294 16.09 2.54 1.68
N HIS A 295 15.21 2.08 0.80
CA HIS A 295 13.78 2.29 0.92
C HIS A 295 13.17 1.17 1.78
N VAL A 296 12.43 1.56 2.83
CA VAL A 296 11.77 0.63 3.75
C VAL A 296 10.26 0.89 3.68
N PRO A 297 9.50 0.12 2.89
CA PRO A 297 8.09 0.43 2.60
C PRO A 297 7.23 0.49 3.86
N SER A 298 7.50 -0.39 4.82
CA SER A 298 6.83 -0.42 6.12
C SER A 298 6.94 0.90 6.90
N LEU A 299 8.04 1.64 6.72
CA LEU A 299 8.32 2.86 7.47
C LEU A 299 7.94 4.13 6.70
N GLN A 300 7.38 4.02 5.49
CA GLN A 300 7.01 5.15 4.65
C GLN A 300 5.99 6.08 5.33
N LYS A 301 5.10 5.52 6.15
CA LYS A 301 4.11 6.30 6.92
C LYS A 301 4.78 7.18 7.97
N VAL A 302 5.86 6.72 8.60
CA VAL A 302 6.48 7.39 9.76
C VAL A 302 7.72 8.21 9.43
N SER A 303 8.43 7.87 8.35
CA SER A 303 9.65 8.57 7.94
C SER A 303 9.67 8.77 6.44
N SER A 304 9.82 10.02 6.02
CA SER A 304 10.17 10.36 4.64
C SER A 304 11.68 10.27 4.37
N ARG A 305 12.50 10.03 5.42
CA ARG A 305 13.94 9.84 5.25
C ARG A 305 14.20 8.44 4.74
N LYS A 306 14.80 8.36 3.55
CA LYS A 306 15.46 7.13 3.10
C LYS A 306 16.52 6.74 4.13
N GLN A 307 16.65 5.45 4.39
CA GLN A 307 17.54 4.95 5.45
C GLN A 307 18.95 4.78 4.90
N GLU A 308 19.91 5.53 5.44
CA GLU A 308 21.30 5.41 5.02
C GLU A 308 22.01 4.32 5.81
N LEU A 309 22.63 3.38 5.11
CA LEU A 309 23.44 2.33 5.68
C LEU A 309 24.87 2.42 5.14
N HIS A 310 25.79 2.86 5.99
CA HIS A 310 27.20 2.87 5.65
C HIS A 310 27.78 1.45 5.67
N PHE A 311 28.65 1.14 4.69
CA PHE A 311 29.22 -0.21 4.56
C PHE A 311 30.12 -0.62 5.73
N ASN A 312 30.67 0.35 6.47
CA ASN A 312 31.45 0.08 7.68
C ASN A 312 30.60 -0.60 8.79
N LEU A 313 29.30 -0.29 8.88
CA LEU A 313 28.37 -0.91 9.84
C LEU A 313 28.07 -2.37 9.51
N LEU A 314 28.25 -2.77 8.25
CA LEU A 314 28.09 -4.16 7.81
C LEU A 314 29.29 -5.04 8.18
N GLY A 315 30.39 -4.47 8.70
CA GLY A 315 31.61 -5.23 8.95
C GLY A 315 32.34 -5.62 7.65
N ALA A 316 32.33 -4.72 6.67
CA ALA A 316 33.07 -4.89 5.43
C ALA A 316 34.57 -5.12 5.71
N VAL A 317 35.14 -6.18 5.12
CA VAL A 317 36.55 -6.56 5.21
C VAL A 317 37.42 -5.64 4.35
N GLN A 318 36.85 -5.19 3.23
CA GLN A 318 37.51 -4.43 2.18
C GLN A 318 36.61 -3.28 1.75
N GLN A 319 37.21 -2.28 1.12
CA GLN A 319 36.45 -1.19 0.52
C GLN A 319 35.50 -1.75 -0.55
N PRO A 320 34.23 -1.33 -0.56
CA PRO A 320 33.27 -1.76 -1.59
C PRO A 320 33.78 -1.46 -3.00
N GLU A 321 33.67 -2.43 -3.89
CA GLU A 321 34.04 -2.28 -5.30
C GLU A 321 32.82 -1.82 -6.08
N VAL A 322 32.88 -0.60 -6.63
CA VAL A 322 31.87 -0.10 -7.57
C VAL A 322 32.13 -0.74 -8.93
N ILE A 323 31.24 -1.65 -9.35
CA ILE A 323 31.32 -2.31 -10.64
C ILE A 323 30.66 -1.40 -11.66
N ALA A 324 31.46 -0.92 -12.63
CA ALA A 324 30.98 -0.09 -13.71
C ALA A 324 29.78 -0.75 -14.42
N PRO A 325 28.71 0.00 -14.73
CA PRO A 325 27.47 -0.56 -15.23
C PRO A 325 27.65 -1.24 -16.60
N ALA A 326 27.57 -2.57 -16.65
CA ALA A 326 27.22 -3.29 -17.88
C ALA A 326 25.70 -3.17 -18.20
N THR A 327 24.91 -2.73 -17.21
CA THR A 327 23.46 -2.51 -17.24
C THR A 327 23.17 -1.09 -16.76
N LYS A 328 22.03 -0.45 -17.12
CA LYS A 328 21.63 0.91 -16.67
C LYS A 328 21.67 1.20 -15.14
N ARG A 329 21.99 0.21 -14.30
CA ARG A 329 21.99 0.32 -12.84
C ARG A 329 23.38 0.01 -12.28
N GLU A 330 23.78 0.83 -11.31
CA GLU A 330 25.03 0.69 -10.57
C GLU A 330 25.02 -0.60 -9.75
N LYS A 331 26.21 -1.20 -9.58
CA LYS A 331 26.40 -2.40 -8.78
C LYS A 331 27.56 -2.16 -7.84
N VAL A 332 27.37 -2.49 -6.58
CA VAL A 332 28.43 -2.45 -5.57
C VAL A 332 28.63 -3.85 -5.01
N LYS A 333 29.88 -4.30 -5.01
CA LYS A 333 30.27 -5.57 -4.42
C LYS A 333 30.90 -5.31 -3.05
N VAL A 334 30.32 -5.91 -2.01
CA VAL A 334 30.77 -5.74 -0.63
C VAL A 334 31.25 -7.09 -0.10
N HIS A 335 32.49 -7.13 0.37
CA HIS A 335 33.04 -8.29 1.06
C HIS A 335 32.83 -8.13 2.56
N VAL A 336 31.88 -8.88 3.13
CA VAL A 336 31.52 -8.79 4.55
C VAL A 336 32.21 -9.91 5.35
N LYS A 337 32.69 -9.61 6.57
CA LYS A 337 33.21 -10.65 7.46
C LYS A 337 32.10 -11.66 7.72
N PRO A 338 32.32 -12.97 7.56
CA PRO A 338 31.34 -13.95 7.97
C PRO A 338 31.09 -13.76 9.47
N ALA A 339 29.88 -13.34 9.83
CA ALA A 339 29.47 -13.30 11.22
C ALA A 339 29.64 -14.72 11.79
N VAL A 340 30.22 -14.85 12.99
CA VAL A 340 30.45 -16.13 13.68
C VAL A 340 29.16 -16.95 13.83
N TYR A 341 27.99 -16.32 13.67
CA TYR A 341 26.66 -16.93 13.75
C TYR A 341 26.04 -17.31 12.38
N CYS A 342 26.69 -17.01 11.26
CA CYS A 342 26.23 -17.35 9.90
C CYS A 342 26.84 -18.65 9.36
N VAL A 343 27.40 -19.51 10.22
CA VAL A 343 27.64 -20.90 9.84
C VAL A 343 26.35 -21.66 10.15
N ARG A 344 25.57 -22.01 9.12
CA ARG A 344 24.78 -23.24 9.18
C ARG A 344 25.80 -24.38 9.26
N SER A 345 26.36 -24.64 10.44
CA SER A 345 27.27 -25.77 10.59
C SER A 345 26.40 -27.01 10.71
N GLU A 346 26.51 -27.88 9.71
CA GLU A 346 26.06 -29.27 9.84
C GLU A 346 26.91 -30.03 10.87
N ASP A 347 27.97 -29.40 11.41
CA ASP A 347 28.87 -30.00 12.38
C ASP A 347 28.99 -29.16 13.66
N ARG A 348 28.34 -29.60 14.73
CA ARG A 348 28.38 -28.95 16.07
C ARG A 348 29.77 -28.99 16.70
N ASN A 349 30.63 -29.92 16.28
CA ASN A 349 31.92 -30.17 16.89
C ASN A 349 32.97 -29.08 16.56
N GLU A 350 32.81 -28.35 15.47
CA GLU A 350 33.76 -27.30 15.06
C GLU A 350 33.55 -25.99 15.84
N LEU A 351 32.30 -25.68 16.20
CA LEU A 351 31.92 -24.52 17.01
C LEU A 351 32.45 -24.62 18.46
N ASP A 352 32.43 -25.80 19.05
CA ASP A 352 32.95 -26.01 20.41
C ASP A 352 34.49 -26.00 20.46
N LYS A 353 35.17 -26.39 19.38
CA LYS A 353 36.63 -26.26 19.26
C LYS A 353 37.06 -24.80 19.17
N ARG A 354 36.32 -23.95 18.44
CA ARG A 354 36.60 -22.50 18.36
C ARG A 354 36.31 -21.77 19.67
N ARG A 355 35.34 -22.23 20.47
CA ARG A 355 35.06 -21.71 21.81
C ARG A 355 36.15 -22.03 22.84
N LYS A 356 36.80 -23.21 22.73
CA LYS A 356 37.81 -23.64 23.70
C LYS A 356 39.18 -22.99 23.51
N TYR A 357 39.50 -22.47 22.32
CA TYR A 357 40.88 -22.06 21.98
C TYR A 357 41.00 -20.70 21.25
N GLY A 358 39.96 -19.86 21.22
CA GLY A 358 39.99 -18.54 20.55
C GLY A 358 40.17 -17.35 21.49
N ASP A 359 41.33 -16.68 21.35
CA ASP A 359 41.83 -15.39 21.88
C ASP A 359 41.11 -14.65 23.03
N LEU A 360 41.85 -14.52 24.13
CA LEU A 360 41.60 -13.69 25.31
C LEU A 360 42.01 -12.23 25.05
N SER A 361 41.21 -11.44 24.32
CA SER A 361 41.28 -9.97 24.43
C SER A 361 40.07 -9.27 23.79
N SER A 362 39.01 -9.02 24.58
CA SER A 362 38.05 -7.89 24.44
C SER A 362 36.92 -8.00 25.49
N PRO A 363 36.29 -6.87 25.89
CA PRO A 363 35.62 -6.74 27.19
C PRO A 363 34.27 -7.43 27.27
N LYS A 364 34.00 -8.02 28.45
CA LYS A 364 32.74 -8.68 28.80
C LYS A 364 31.61 -7.65 28.91
N ILE A 365 30.75 -7.56 27.90
CA ILE A 365 29.35 -7.16 28.10
C ILE A 365 28.59 -8.47 28.35
N SER A 366 28.03 -8.61 29.54
CA SER A 366 27.20 -9.76 29.94
C SER A 366 25.87 -9.76 29.17
N PRO A 367 25.57 -10.75 28.31
CA PRO A 367 24.21 -10.96 27.86
C PRO A 367 23.47 -11.84 28.87
N GLU A 368 22.22 -11.49 29.22
CA GLU A 368 21.36 -12.35 30.02
C GLU A 368 21.25 -13.77 29.41
N PRO A 369 21.09 -14.82 30.24
CA PRO A 369 21.02 -16.19 29.76
C PRO A 369 19.82 -16.43 28.83
N ARG A 370 20.07 -17.09 27.70
CA ARG A 370 19.05 -17.52 26.71
C ARG A 370 17.85 -18.28 27.28
N SER A 371 17.97 -18.85 28.48
CA SER A 371 16.86 -19.50 29.21
C SER A 371 15.76 -18.50 29.58
N VAL A 372 16.13 -17.27 29.95
CA VAL A 372 15.18 -16.19 30.29
C VAL A 372 14.42 -15.73 29.04
N TRP A 373 15.11 -15.67 27.89
CA TRP A 373 14.52 -15.27 26.60
C TRP A 373 13.52 -16.30 26.07
N ARG A 374 13.81 -17.60 26.23
CA ARG A 374 12.87 -18.68 25.86
C ARG A 374 11.68 -18.78 26.81
N ALA A 375 11.90 -18.57 28.11
CA ALA A 375 10.82 -18.56 29.10
C ALA A 375 9.79 -17.47 28.80
N ARG A 376 10.23 -16.24 28.46
CA ARG A 376 9.33 -15.13 28.09
C ARG A 376 8.61 -15.32 26.76
N GLN A 377 9.21 -16.02 25.79
CA GLN A 377 8.51 -16.38 24.55
C GLN A 377 7.51 -17.52 24.74
N ALA A 378 7.77 -18.45 25.65
CA ALA A 378 6.84 -19.54 25.98
C ALA A 378 5.62 -19.01 26.77
N GLU A 379 5.82 -18.14 27.77
CA GLU A 379 4.73 -17.47 28.51
C GLU A 379 3.79 -16.68 27.59
N ARG A 380 4.34 -16.00 26.56
CA ARG A 380 3.53 -15.25 25.57
C ARG A 380 2.75 -16.16 24.61
N LEU A 381 3.20 -17.39 24.37
CA LEU A 381 2.51 -18.35 23.50
C LEU A 381 1.44 -19.17 24.25
N GLU A 382 1.61 -19.37 25.56
CA GLU A 382 0.59 -19.99 26.42
C GLU A 382 -0.58 -19.04 26.67
N PHE A 383 -0.33 -17.73 26.89
CA PHE A 383 -1.40 -16.74 27.06
C PHE A 383 -2.26 -16.55 25.80
N ALA A 384 -1.74 -16.87 24.61
CA ALA A 384 -2.48 -16.80 23.34
C ALA A 384 -3.29 -18.08 23.03
N ARG A 385 -3.14 -19.14 23.83
CA ARG A 385 -3.86 -20.42 23.65
C ARG A 385 -5.08 -20.59 24.55
N GLU A 386 -5.24 -19.76 25.58
CA GLU A 386 -6.33 -19.91 26.56
C GLU A 386 -7.69 -19.33 26.11
N ASP A 387 -7.77 -18.64 24.97
CA ASP A 387 -9.03 -18.06 24.45
C ASP A 387 -9.70 -18.87 23.31
N VAL A 388 -9.29 -20.12 23.08
CA VAL A 388 -9.98 -21.02 22.15
C VAL A 388 -11.00 -21.87 22.92
N VAL A 389 -12.23 -21.37 23.01
CA VAL A 389 -13.39 -22.16 23.43
C VAL A 389 -13.70 -23.20 22.35
N GLU A 390 -13.50 -24.48 22.69
CA GLU A 390 -13.93 -25.62 21.89
C GLU A 390 -15.46 -25.65 21.73
N GLN A 391 -15.93 -25.88 20.50
CA GLN A 391 -17.28 -26.41 20.23
C GLN A 391 -17.24 -27.49 19.15
N PRO A 392 -18.18 -28.45 19.19
CA PRO A 392 -17.91 -29.84 18.86
C PRO A 392 -18.27 -30.23 17.41
N GLU A 393 -17.64 -31.32 16.99
CA GLU A 393 -17.88 -32.03 15.73
C GLU A 393 -19.35 -32.45 15.56
N ILE A 394 -19.97 -32.05 14.45
CA ILE A 394 -21.08 -32.78 13.84
C ILE A 394 -20.81 -32.84 12.34
N GLY A 395 -20.58 -34.04 11.84
CA GLY A 395 -20.48 -34.33 10.42
C GLY A 395 -21.84 -34.38 9.73
N GLU A 396 -21.87 -34.07 8.44
CA GLU A 396 -22.29 -35.01 7.40
C GLU A 396 -22.12 -34.38 6.01
N ARG A 397 -21.86 -35.26 5.04
CA ARG A 397 -21.69 -34.96 3.62
C ARG A 397 -22.96 -34.34 3.04
N MET A 398 -22.81 -33.36 2.15
CA MET A 398 -23.47 -33.43 0.84
C MET A 398 -22.79 -32.54 -0.19
N SER A 399 -22.45 -33.16 -1.31
CA SER A 399 -22.08 -32.55 -2.57
C SER A 399 -23.15 -31.60 -3.07
N THR A 400 -22.78 -30.44 -3.61
CA THR A 400 -23.38 -29.93 -4.86
C THR A 400 -22.49 -28.84 -5.45
N SER A 401 -22.25 -29.02 -6.74
CA SER A 401 -21.63 -28.10 -7.69
C SER A 401 -22.33 -26.74 -7.74
N TYR A 402 -21.58 -25.65 -7.81
CA TYR A 402 -22.07 -24.43 -8.44
C TYR A 402 -21.08 -23.83 -9.44
N SER A 403 -21.67 -23.57 -10.60
CA SER A 403 -21.14 -23.09 -11.86
C SER A 403 -20.68 -21.63 -11.75
N SER A 404 -19.45 -21.36 -12.18
CA SER A 404 -18.96 -20.01 -12.43
C SER A 404 -19.40 -19.54 -13.80
N ALA A 405 -20.28 -18.54 -13.85
CA ALA A 405 -20.61 -17.82 -15.08
C ALA A 405 -19.50 -16.77 -15.36
N VAL A 406 -18.47 -17.19 -16.09
CA VAL A 406 -17.50 -16.29 -16.71
C VAL A 406 -18.07 -15.82 -18.05
N CYS A 407 -18.44 -14.55 -18.15
CA CYS A 407 -18.78 -13.91 -19.41
C CYS A 407 -17.50 -13.73 -20.26
N CYS A 408 -17.19 -14.72 -21.09
CA CYS A 408 -16.32 -14.58 -22.26
C CYS A 408 -17.04 -13.76 -23.35
N SER A 409 -16.44 -12.64 -23.74
CA SER A 409 -16.77 -11.97 -25.01
C SER A 409 -15.87 -12.54 -26.09
N ASN A 410 -16.47 -13.37 -26.94
CA ASN A 410 -15.84 -14.10 -28.04
C ASN A 410 -16.21 -13.43 -29.38
N LYS A 411 -15.21 -13.02 -30.18
CA LYS A 411 -15.24 -12.85 -31.65
C LYS A 411 -13.76 -12.93 -32.07
N GLY A 412 -13.25 -14.00 -32.68
CA GLY A 412 -13.60 -14.64 -33.96
C GLY A 412 -12.29 -14.65 -34.76
N SER A 413 -11.57 -15.77 -34.80
CA SER A 413 -11.58 -16.82 -35.84
C SER A 413 -10.47 -16.64 -36.89
N GLN A 414 -9.47 -17.53 -36.84
CA GLN A 414 -8.73 -18.20 -37.94
C GLN A 414 -7.43 -18.77 -37.33
N SER A 415 -7.38 -20.07 -37.03
CA SER A 415 -6.83 -21.12 -37.93
C SER A 415 -5.36 -20.90 -38.27
N CYS A 416 -4.45 -21.66 -37.67
CA CYS A 416 -3.56 -22.60 -38.38
C CYS A 416 -2.49 -23.22 -37.43
N ASP A 417 -2.47 -24.55 -37.48
CA ASP A 417 -1.35 -25.50 -37.38
C ASP A 417 -0.29 -25.41 -36.28
N VAL A 418 -0.38 -26.43 -35.42
CA VAL A 418 0.68 -27.04 -34.62
C VAL A 418 1.73 -27.65 -35.55
N ARG A 419 3.01 -27.26 -35.37
CA ARG A 419 4.14 -28.17 -35.62
C ARG A 419 5.22 -27.98 -34.56
N GLU A 420 5.46 -29.08 -33.85
CA GLU A 420 6.65 -29.37 -33.07
C GLU A 420 7.89 -29.32 -33.97
N GLN A 421 8.93 -28.65 -33.49
CA GLN A 421 10.33 -29.10 -33.56
C GLN A 421 11.17 -28.37 -32.51
#